data_AF-A0A8T0BF23-F1
#
_entry.id   AF-A0A8T0BF23-F1
#
_cell.length_a   1.000
_cell.length_b   1.000
_cell.length_c   1.000
_cell.angle_alpha   90.00
_cell.angle_beta   90.00
_cell.angle_gamma   90.00
#
_symmetry.space_group_name_H-M   'P 1'
#
loop_
_entity.id
_entity.type
_entity.pdbx_description
1 polymer ?
#
loop_
_entity_poly.entity_id
_entity_poly.type
_entity_poly.pdbx_seq_one_letter_code
_entity_poly.pdbx_strand_id
1 'polypeptide(L)'
;DSGFTLDMAPNSVDDQFIGCENDTNNKIINEILTTELNLDADFRKAWIKNNKIENYDERIIKVYTDGKGSFEKLNNAVSSGRLRYKDGFNYKAYHFFLTHAIQKHQVKECTDVFRRTKINFNPAVPGQEIRFGRFASASFKDDLTNFGRISCFKIRTCFGADISTRSKFINEKEVLIPPY
;
A
#
# COMPACT_ATOMS: atom_id res chain seq x y z
N ASP A 1 20.82 -11.46 17.06
CA ASP A 1 20.03 -10.79 16.02
C ASP A 1 19.25 -9.63 16.60
N SER A 2 19.57 -8.40 16.19
CA SER A 2 18.77 -7.22 16.53
C SER A 2 17.56 -7.15 15.60
N GLY A 3 16.35 -7.04 16.16
CA GLY A 3 15.14 -6.85 15.38
C GLY A 3 15.08 -5.46 14.75
N PHE A 4 14.16 -5.28 13.81
CA PHE A 4 13.87 -4.00 13.17
C PHE A 4 13.16 -3.08 14.17
N THR A 5 13.67 -1.87 14.35
CA THR A 5 13.07 -0.87 15.24
C THR A 5 11.90 -0.17 14.54
N LEU A 6 10.76 -0.11 15.22
CA LEU A 6 9.59 0.65 14.77
C LEU A 6 9.80 2.14 15.04
N ASP A 7 9.39 3.00 14.10
CA ASP A 7 9.44 4.45 14.21
C ASP A 7 8.25 5.07 13.45
N MET A 8 8.26 6.40 13.31
CA MET A 8 7.24 7.15 12.54
C MET A 8 7.49 7.16 11.03
N ALA A 9 8.41 6.35 10.53
CA ALA A 9 8.81 6.26 9.13
C ALA A 9 9.05 7.64 8.47
N PRO A 10 10.06 8.40 8.93
CA PRO A 10 10.29 9.78 8.49
C PRO A 10 10.70 9.91 7.02
N ASN A 11 11.13 8.81 6.39
CA ASN A 11 11.55 8.77 4.99
C ASN A 11 10.45 8.30 4.02
N SER A 12 9.24 8.08 4.55
CA SER A 12 8.10 7.63 3.76
C SER A 12 7.58 8.72 2.81
N VAL A 13 7.09 8.29 1.65
CA VAL A 13 6.16 9.08 0.83
C VAL A 13 4.76 8.78 1.34
N ASP A 14 4.13 9.76 1.96
CA ASP A 14 2.91 9.60 2.78
C ASP A 14 1.82 10.60 2.37
N ASP A 15 1.86 11.08 1.13
CA ASP A 15 0.92 12.07 0.61
C ASP A 15 -0.52 11.51 0.61
N GLN A 16 -1.45 12.30 1.11
CA GLN A 16 -2.88 11.98 1.14
C GLN A 16 -3.63 12.58 -0.06
N PHE A 17 -3.01 13.50 -0.79
CA PHE A 17 -3.60 14.23 -1.93
C PHE A 17 -4.86 15.04 -1.59
N ILE A 18 -5.09 15.33 -0.30
CA ILE A 18 -6.28 16.07 0.16
C ILE A 18 -6.26 17.48 -0.42
N GLY A 19 -7.30 17.82 -1.18
CA GLY A 19 -7.48 19.13 -1.79
C GLY A 19 -6.75 19.33 -3.13
N CYS A 20 -6.08 18.31 -3.66
CA CYS A 20 -5.43 18.35 -4.98
C CYS A 20 -5.73 17.11 -5.84
N GLU A 21 -6.75 16.34 -5.49
CA GLU A 21 -7.07 15.04 -6.07
C GLU A 21 -7.33 15.14 -7.58
N ASN A 22 -8.16 16.10 -8.00
CA ASN A 22 -8.52 16.28 -9.41
C ASN A 22 -7.32 16.69 -10.27
N ASP A 23 -6.54 17.66 -9.81
CA ASP A 23 -5.36 18.16 -10.53
C ASP A 23 -4.29 17.07 -10.61
N THR A 24 -4.08 16.35 -9.50
CA THR A 24 -3.16 15.22 -9.45
C THR A 24 -3.62 14.11 -10.39
N ASN A 25 -4.91 13.73 -10.38
CA ASN A 25 -5.45 12.72 -11.28
C ASN A 25 -5.21 13.08 -12.75
N ASN A 26 -5.51 14.32 -13.14
CA ASN A 26 -5.31 14.79 -14.51
C ASN A 26 -3.84 14.70 -14.93
N LYS A 27 -2.92 15.14 -14.07
CA LYS A 27 -1.48 15.05 -14.33
C LYS A 27 -0.99 13.61 -14.40
N ILE A 28 -1.47 12.76 -13.49
CA ILE A 28 -1.07 11.36 -13.42
C ILE A 28 -1.47 10.62 -14.69
N ILE A 29 -2.72 10.77 -15.13
CA ILE A 29 -3.25 10.09 -16.32
C ILE A 29 -2.57 10.57 -17.59
N ASN A 30 -2.39 11.89 -17.75
CA ASN A 30 -1.95 12.47 -19.02
C ASN A 30 -0.42 12.49 -19.18
N GLU A 31 0.35 12.54 -18.09
CA GLU A 31 1.81 12.79 -18.16
C GLU A 31 2.66 11.69 -17.51
N ILE A 32 2.20 11.09 -16.41
CA ILE A 32 3.09 10.30 -15.53
C ILE A 32 2.91 8.80 -15.72
N LEU A 33 1.66 8.30 -15.78
CA LEU A 33 1.35 6.87 -15.74
C LEU A 33 2.09 6.09 -16.83
N THR A 34 2.04 6.55 -18.08
CA THR A 34 2.72 5.89 -19.21
C THR A 34 4.23 5.81 -19.00
N THR A 35 4.83 6.86 -18.45
CA THR A 35 6.26 6.91 -18.15
C THR A 35 6.63 5.86 -17.10
N GLU A 36 5.90 5.78 -15.99
CA GLU A 36 6.19 4.81 -14.92
C GLU A 36 5.93 3.36 -15.34
N LEU A 37 4.90 3.12 -16.15
CA LEU A 37 4.67 1.82 -16.78
C LEU A 37 5.83 1.43 -17.71
N ASN A 38 6.47 2.37 -18.39
CA ASN A 38 7.61 2.05 -19.24
C ASN A 38 8.89 1.77 -18.46
N LEU A 39 9.04 2.35 -17.27
CA LEU A 39 10.21 2.17 -16.40
C LEU A 39 10.19 0.87 -15.60
N ASP A 40 9.01 0.37 -15.21
CA ASP A 40 8.89 -0.84 -14.40
C ASP A 40 8.11 -1.95 -15.12
N ALA A 41 8.82 -3.00 -15.53
CA ALA A 41 8.24 -4.13 -16.24
C ALA A 41 7.21 -4.92 -15.41
N ASP A 42 7.36 -5.00 -14.08
CA ASP A 42 6.43 -5.72 -13.21
C ASP A 42 5.15 -4.91 -13.03
N PHE A 43 5.27 -3.59 -12.84
CA PHE A 43 4.13 -2.68 -12.82
C PHE A 43 3.39 -2.71 -14.15
N ARG A 44 4.10 -2.59 -15.28
CA ARG A 44 3.50 -2.70 -16.62
C ARG A 44 2.76 -4.00 -16.83
N LYS A 45 3.39 -5.12 -16.49
CA LYS A 45 2.81 -6.46 -16.67
C LYS A 45 1.53 -6.61 -15.85
N ALA A 46 1.57 -6.21 -14.58
CA ALA A 46 0.40 -6.26 -13.70
C ALA A 46 -0.71 -5.30 -14.18
N TRP A 47 -0.35 -4.10 -14.64
CA TRP A 47 -1.29 -3.13 -15.20
C TRP A 47 -1.98 -3.69 -16.44
N ILE A 48 -1.23 -4.18 -17.44
CA ILE A 48 -1.77 -4.75 -18.69
C ILE A 48 -2.64 -5.97 -18.41
N LYS A 49 -2.24 -6.85 -17.48
CA LYS A 49 -3.04 -8.03 -17.08
C LYS A 49 -4.46 -7.65 -16.64
N ASN A 50 -4.62 -6.47 -16.05
CA ASN A 50 -5.89 -5.96 -15.53
C ASN A 50 -6.52 -4.87 -16.43
N ASN A 51 -6.18 -4.83 -17.73
CA ASN A 51 -6.64 -3.78 -18.66
C ASN A 51 -8.15 -3.73 -18.93
N LYS A 52 -8.88 -4.81 -18.66
CA LYS A 52 -10.34 -4.85 -18.76
C LYS A 52 -11.05 -4.05 -17.68
N ILE A 53 -10.33 -3.64 -16.62
CA ILE A 53 -10.88 -2.82 -15.55
C ILE A 53 -10.65 -1.36 -15.92
N GLU A 54 -11.72 -0.70 -16.35
CA GLU A 54 -11.68 0.70 -16.79
C GLU A 54 -11.45 1.66 -15.62
N ASN A 55 -12.04 1.37 -14.46
CA ASN A 55 -11.84 2.17 -13.27
C ASN A 55 -10.41 1.98 -12.71
N TYR A 56 -9.62 3.06 -12.66
CA TYR A 56 -8.23 3.00 -12.21
C TYR A 56 -8.07 2.67 -10.73
N ASP A 57 -9.02 3.06 -9.86
CA ASP A 57 -9.01 2.69 -8.44
C ASP A 57 -9.17 1.17 -8.26
N GLU A 58 -10.07 0.56 -9.02
CA GLU A 58 -10.27 -0.89 -8.96
C GLU A 58 -9.10 -1.65 -9.60
N ARG A 59 -8.59 -1.11 -10.72
CA ARG A 59 -7.46 -1.70 -11.43
C ARG A 59 -6.20 -1.70 -10.58
N ILE A 60 -5.91 -0.60 -9.88
CA ILE A 60 -4.69 -0.52 -9.06
C ILE A 60 -4.74 -1.46 -7.85
N ILE A 61 -5.91 -1.72 -7.27
CA ILE A 61 -6.08 -2.74 -6.22
C ILE A 61 -5.73 -4.13 -6.76
N LYS A 62 -6.17 -4.47 -7.98
CA LYS A 62 -5.78 -5.73 -8.63
C LYS A 62 -4.29 -5.78 -8.93
N VAL A 63 -3.70 -4.67 -9.37
CA VAL A 63 -2.25 -4.57 -9.62
C VAL A 63 -1.45 -4.79 -8.35
N TYR A 64 -1.89 -4.23 -7.23
CA TYR A 64 -1.27 -4.42 -5.92
C TYR A 64 -1.36 -5.86 -5.43
N THR A 65 -2.51 -6.51 -5.59
CA THR A 65 -2.77 -7.86 -5.03
C THR A 65 -2.37 -9.02 -5.95
N ASP A 66 -2.26 -8.81 -7.26
CA ASP A 66 -1.92 -9.83 -8.27
C ASP A 66 -0.54 -9.59 -8.90
N GLY A 67 0.05 -8.42 -8.68
CA GLY A 67 1.31 -8.00 -9.29
C GLY A 67 2.52 -8.58 -8.54
N LYS A 68 2.93 -9.80 -8.91
CA LYS A 68 4.18 -10.39 -8.40
C LYS A 68 5.35 -9.42 -8.59
N GLY A 69 6.03 -9.05 -7.50
CA GLY A 69 7.15 -8.09 -7.48
C GLY A 69 6.75 -6.61 -7.53
N SER A 70 5.61 -6.28 -8.16
CA SER A 70 5.17 -4.90 -8.33
C SER A 70 4.87 -4.19 -7.00
N PHE A 71 4.13 -4.84 -6.10
CA PHE A 71 3.80 -4.26 -4.79
C PHE A 71 5.04 -4.13 -3.87
N GLU A 72 6.00 -5.05 -3.98
CA GLU A 72 7.24 -5.02 -3.19
C GLU A 72 8.08 -3.80 -3.58
N LYS A 73 8.23 -3.57 -4.89
CA LYS A 73 8.96 -2.40 -5.41
C LYS A 73 8.28 -1.09 -5.05
N LEU A 74 6.94 -1.02 -5.17
CA LEU A 74 6.17 0.13 -4.69
C LEU A 74 6.47 0.39 -3.21
N ASN A 75 6.28 -0.61 -2.35
CA ASN A 75 6.44 -0.44 -0.91
C ASN A 75 7.88 -0.07 -0.50
N ASN A 76 8.89 -0.55 -1.23
CA ASN A 76 10.29 -0.16 -1.02
C ASN A 76 10.56 1.29 -1.46
N ALA A 77 9.99 1.71 -2.59
CA ALA A 77 10.09 3.09 -3.05
C ALA A 77 9.38 4.05 -2.09
N VAL A 78 8.19 3.66 -1.62
CA VAL A 78 7.40 4.45 -0.67
C VAL A 78 8.12 4.61 0.66
N SER A 79 8.71 3.55 1.22
CA SER A 79 9.36 3.60 2.54
C SER A 79 10.62 4.47 2.63
N SER A 80 11.22 4.83 1.50
CA SER A 80 12.48 5.59 1.43
C SER A 80 12.44 6.78 0.46
N GLY A 81 11.26 7.07 -0.10
CA GLY A 81 11.13 7.93 -1.26
C GLY A 81 11.12 9.43 -0.96
N ARG A 82 10.94 9.85 0.31
CA ARG A 82 10.70 11.26 0.67
C ARG A 82 11.69 12.24 0.04
N LEU A 83 12.98 11.99 0.21
CA LEU A 83 14.04 12.89 -0.30
C LEU A 83 14.15 12.88 -1.83
N ARG A 84 13.65 11.84 -2.49
CA ARG A 84 13.70 11.68 -3.95
C ARG A 84 12.34 11.85 -4.60
N TYR A 85 11.34 12.37 -3.88
CA TYR A 85 9.96 12.41 -4.37
C TYR A 85 9.84 13.13 -5.72
N LYS A 86 10.56 14.25 -5.90
CA LYS A 86 10.57 15.01 -7.16
C LYS A 86 11.19 14.20 -8.31
N ASP A 87 12.45 13.82 -8.17
CA ASP A 87 13.29 13.42 -9.31
C ASP A 87 13.65 11.93 -9.37
N GLY A 88 13.39 11.16 -8.31
CA GLY A 88 13.78 9.74 -8.23
C GLY A 88 12.69 8.78 -7.76
N PHE A 89 11.51 9.29 -7.43
CA PHE A 89 10.34 8.47 -7.09
C PHE A 89 9.49 8.24 -8.34
N ASN A 90 9.63 7.06 -8.92
CA ASN A 90 9.00 6.62 -10.18
C ASN A 90 7.75 5.76 -9.92
N TYR A 91 7.05 6.01 -8.82
CA TYR A 91 5.80 5.34 -8.46
C TYR A 91 4.70 6.33 -8.05
N LYS A 92 4.75 7.57 -8.55
CA LYS A 92 3.75 8.61 -8.30
C LYS A 92 2.36 8.17 -8.75
N ALA A 93 2.23 7.60 -9.94
CA ALA A 93 0.94 7.13 -10.47
C ALA A 93 0.38 5.98 -9.63
N TYR A 94 1.23 5.01 -9.31
CA TYR A 94 0.84 3.88 -8.48
C TYR A 94 0.43 4.33 -7.08
N HIS A 95 1.28 5.13 -6.41
CA HIS A 95 1.00 5.69 -5.09
C HIS A 95 -0.30 6.50 -5.07
N PHE A 96 -0.50 7.37 -6.06
CA PHE A 96 -1.71 8.19 -6.18
C PHE A 96 -2.97 7.32 -6.30
N PHE A 97 -3.05 6.46 -7.31
CA PHE A 97 -4.24 5.64 -7.51
C PHE A 97 -4.52 4.74 -6.32
N LEU A 98 -3.49 4.14 -5.71
CA LEU A 98 -3.69 3.24 -4.58
C LEU A 98 -4.16 4.01 -3.32
N THR A 99 -3.63 5.22 -3.09
CA THR A 99 -4.09 6.10 -2.00
C THR A 99 -5.54 6.51 -2.21
N HIS A 100 -5.89 6.95 -3.41
CA HIS A 100 -7.24 7.35 -3.77
C HIS A 100 -8.23 6.18 -3.66
N ALA A 101 -7.83 4.99 -4.13
CA ALA A 101 -8.64 3.77 -4.00
C ALA A 101 -8.88 3.40 -2.53
N ILE A 102 -7.89 3.56 -1.66
CA ILE A 102 -8.04 3.31 -0.22
C ILE A 102 -9.04 4.29 0.38
N GLN A 103 -8.91 5.58 0.12
CA GLN A 103 -9.83 6.61 0.64
C GLN A 103 -11.29 6.33 0.22
N LYS A 104 -11.50 5.89 -1.02
CA LYS A 104 -12.83 5.56 -1.56
C LYS A 104 -13.42 4.26 -1.00
N HIS A 105 -12.58 3.33 -0.57
CA HIS A 105 -12.97 2.03 -0.04
C HIS A 105 -12.67 1.87 1.45
N GLN A 106 -12.48 2.99 2.14
CA GLN A 106 -12.20 3.04 3.56
C GLN A 106 -13.29 2.29 4.34
N VAL A 107 -12.88 1.60 5.40
CA VAL A 107 -13.80 0.93 6.32
C VAL A 107 -14.80 1.96 6.89
N LYS A 108 -16.06 1.56 6.99
CA LYS A 108 -17.13 2.45 7.51
C LYS A 108 -16.94 2.76 8.99
N GLU A 109 -16.39 1.80 9.74
CA GLU A 109 -16.10 1.91 11.16
C GLU A 109 -14.69 1.40 11.40
N CYS A 110 -14.01 1.95 12.41
CA CYS A 110 -12.68 1.48 12.79
C CYS A 110 -12.74 0.02 13.21
N THR A 111 -11.89 -0.82 12.63
CA THR A 111 -11.97 -2.28 12.79
C THR A 111 -10.63 -2.88 13.19
N ASP A 112 -10.70 -3.99 13.93
CA ASP A 112 -9.53 -4.79 14.28
C ASP A 112 -9.13 -5.66 13.08
N VAL A 113 -7.85 -5.63 12.73
CA VAL A 113 -7.23 -6.42 11.66
C VAL A 113 -5.86 -6.92 12.11
N PHE A 114 -5.35 -7.93 11.41
CA PHE A 114 -4.14 -8.63 11.76
C PHE A 114 -3.13 -8.61 10.62
N ARG A 115 -1.86 -8.37 10.95
CA ARG A 115 -0.76 -8.44 9.99
C ARG A 115 0.33 -9.34 10.52
N ARG A 116 0.61 -10.42 9.79
CA ARG A 116 1.70 -11.35 10.07
C ARG A 116 2.88 -11.11 9.15
N THR A 117 4.09 -11.25 9.68
CA THR A 117 5.32 -10.99 8.91
C THR A 117 6.42 -11.99 9.22
N LYS A 118 7.36 -12.14 8.27
CA LYS A 118 8.63 -12.85 8.43
C LYS A 118 9.76 -11.95 8.98
N ILE A 119 9.46 -10.69 9.28
CA ILE A 119 10.42 -9.74 9.81
C ILE A 119 10.32 -9.78 11.33
N ASN A 120 11.47 -9.81 12.00
CA ASN A 120 11.55 -9.65 13.44
C ASN A 120 11.53 -8.16 13.78
N PHE A 121 10.44 -7.68 14.37
CA PHE A 121 10.35 -6.33 14.91
C PHE A 121 10.65 -6.32 16.40
N ASN A 122 11.43 -5.34 16.86
CA ASN A 122 11.59 -5.10 18.29
C ASN A 122 10.22 -4.73 18.88
N PRO A 123 9.86 -5.25 20.06
CA PRO A 123 8.63 -4.86 20.73
C PRO A 123 8.57 -3.33 20.91
N ALA A 124 7.45 -2.72 20.50
CA ALA A 124 7.19 -1.32 20.76
C ALA A 124 6.95 -1.09 22.26
N VAL A 125 7.35 0.07 22.77
CA VAL A 125 7.02 0.48 24.13
C VAL A 125 5.56 0.97 24.17
N PRO A 126 4.78 0.69 25.23
CA PRO A 126 3.45 1.28 25.36
C PRO A 126 3.47 2.80 25.20
N GLY A 127 2.58 3.32 24.34
CA GLY A 127 2.52 4.75 24.01
C GLY A 127 3.49 5.21 22.92
N GLN A 128 4.36 4.34 22.41
CA GLN A 128 5.19 4.66 21.25
C GLN A 128 4.32 4.84 20.00
N GLU A 129 4.47 6.00 19.35
CA GLU A 129 3.88 6.24 18.04
C GLU A 129 4.69 5.51 16.96
N ILE A 130 3.98 4.80 16.09
CA ILE A 130 4.57 4.04 14.99
C ILE A 130 3.78 4.28 13.71
N ARG A 131 4.49 4.22 12.59
CA ARG A 131 3.90 4.27 11.26
C ARG A 131 4.59 3.27 10.36
N PHE A 132 3.84 2.54 9.54
CA PHE A 132 4.46 1.58 8.62
C PHE A 132 5.27 2.25 7.52
N GLY A 133 4.89 3.47 7.12
CA GLY A 133 5.58 4.25 6.09
C GLY A 133 5.53 3.63 4.70
N ARG A 134 4.59 2.72 4.47
CA ARG A 134 4.31 2.02 3.22
C ARG A 134 2.90 1.46 3.31
N PHE A 135 2.35 1.06 2.18
CA PHE A 135 1.07 0.35 2.20
C PHE A 135 1.23 -0.97 2.96
N ALA A 136 0.35 -1.19 3.92
CA ALA A 136 0.42 -2.34 4.80
C ALA A 136 -0.83 -3.21 4.62
N SER A 137 -0.65 -4.36 3.98
CA SER A 137 -1.69 -5.39 3.93
C SER A 137 -1.91 -6.00 5.32
N ALA A 138 -3.15 -5.99 5.76
CA ALA A 138 -3.64 -6.69 6.94
C ALA A 138 -4.85 -7.56 6.54
N SER A 139 -5.40 -8.31 7.48
CA SER A 139 -6.54 -9.18 7.25
C SER A 139 -7.52 -9.13 8.40
N PHE A 140 -8.80 -9.32 8.13
CA PHE A 140 -9.78 -9.64 9.17
C PHE A 140 -9.52 -10.99 9.85
N LYS A 141 -8.65 -11.84 9.27
CA LYS A 141 -8.26 -13.14 9.80
C LYS A 141 -6.92 -13.05 10.53
N ASP A 142 -6.84 -13.66 11.69
CA ASP A 142 -5.63 -13.75 12.51
C ASP A 142 -4.81 -15.04 12.26
N ASP A 143 -5.31 -15.95 11.43
CA ASP A 143 -4.76 -17.30 11.21
C ASP A 143 -3.93 -17.47 9.92
N LEU A 144 -3.72 -16.39 9.14
CA LEU A 144 -2.97 -16.41 7.87
C LEU A 144 -1.45 -16.52 8.08
N THR A 145 -1.00 -17.65 8.61
CA THR A 145 0.41 -17.89 8.98
C THR A 145 1.36 -18.06 7.79
N ASN A 146 0.84 -18.21 6.57
CA ASN A 146 1.61 -18.24 5.33
C ASN A 146 2.36 -16.91 5.07
N PHE A 147 1.88 -15.79 5.61
CA PHE A 147 2.55 -14.49 5.53
C PHE A 147 3.70 -14.31 6.51
N GLY A 148 3.82 -15.21 7.49
CA GLY A 148 4.92 -15.23 8.44
C GLY A 148 4.48 -15.62 9.85
N ARG A 149 5.47 -16.01 10.65
CA ARG A 149 5.27 -16.50 12.01
C ARG A 149 6.18 -15.79 13.03
N ILE A 150 6.87 -14.73 12.61
CA ILE A 150 7.89 -14.06 13.44
C ILE A 150 7.27 -12.92 14.24
N SER A 151 6.66 -11.95 13.57
CA SER A 151 5.94 -10.86 14.26
C SER A 151 4.50 -10.79 13.78
N CYS A 152 3.59 -10.45 14.71
CA CYS A 152 2.17 -10.27 14.46
C CYS A 152 1.73 -8.93 15.04
N PHE A 153 1.02 -8.15 14.24
CA PHE A 153 0.39 -6.91 14.67
C PHE A 153 -1.11 -7.13 14.76
N LYS A 154 -1.71 -6.78 15.91
CA LYS A 154 -3.14 -6.50 16.03
C LYS A 154 -3.31 -4.99 15.86
N ILE A 155 -4.05 -4.57 14.85
CA ILE A 155 -4.17 -3.17 14.45
C ILE A 155 -5.65 -2.81 14.49
N ARG A 156 -6.00 -1.73 15.18
CA ARG A 156 -7.31 -1.09 15.02
C ARG A 156 -7.16 0.02 13.98
N THR A 157 -7.68 -0.19 12.78
CA THR A 157 -7.53 0.76 11.66
C THR A 157 -8.83 1.48 11.36
N CYS A 158 -8.77 2.80 11.18
CA CYS A 158 -9.86 3.63 10.70
C CYS A 158 -9.66 4.04 9.24
N PHE A 159 -8.42 4.09 8.76
CA PHE A 159 -8.06 4.53 7.40
C PHE A 159 -7.86 3.37 6.42
N GLY A 160 -7.86 2.13 6.91
CA GLY A 160 -7.74 0.96 6.06
C GLY A 160 -8.93 0.80 5.13
N ALA A 161 -8.69 0.25 3.95
CA ALA A 161 -9.73 -0.08 2.99
C ALA A 161 -10.04 -1.57 2.98
N ASP A 162 -11.33 -1.93 3.09
CA ASP A 162 -11.76 -3.31 2.88
C ASP A 162 -11.75 -3.61 1.38
N ILE A 163 -10.67 -4.29 0.96
CA ILE A 163 -10.48 -4.74 -0.42
C ILE A 163 -10.78 -6.23 -0.56
N SER A 164 -11.44 -6.87 0.40
CA SER A 164 -11.68 -8.32 0.39
C SER A 164 -12.45 -8.81 -0.84
N THR A 165 -13.34 -7.99 -1.40
CA THR A 165 -14.08 -8.31 -2.64
C THR A 165 -13.38 -7.84 -3.91
N ARG A 166 -12.34 -7.00 -3.78
CA ARG A 166 -11.60 -6.37 -4.88
C ARG A 166 -10.21 -6.95 -5.07
N SER A 167 -9.65 -7.62 -4.08
CA SER A 167 -8.34 -8.25 -4.16
C SER A 167 -8.33 -9.43 -5.13
N LYS A 168 -7.15 -9.90 -5.50
CA LYS A 168 -6.97 -11.15 -6.23
C LYS A 168 -7.38 -12.36 -5.38
N PHE A 169 -7.12 -12.30 -4.08
CA PHE A 169 -7.29 -13.40 -3.14
C PHE A 169 -8.38 -13.09 -2.12
N ILE A 170 -9.64 -13.29 -2.51
CA ILE A 170 -10.83 -12.97 -1.70
C ILE A 170 -10.79 -13.66 -0.32
N ASN A 171 -10.19 -14.84 -0.24
CA ASN A 171 -10.09 -15.63 0.98
C ASN A 171 -9.15 -15.02 2.03
N GLU A 172 -8.26 -14.11 1.64
CA GLU A 172 -7.36 -13.41 2.55
C GLU A 172 -8.08 -12.32 3.34
N LYS A 173 -9.30 -11.92 2.93
CA LYS A 173 -10.08 -10.88 3.63
C LYS A 173 -9.24 -9.63 3.92
N GLU A 174 -8.51 -9.20 2.88
CA GLU A 174 -7.48 -8.19 2.97
C GLU A 174 -8.06 -6.81 3.27
N VAL A 175 -7.43 -6.13 4.24
CA VAL A 175 -7.62 -4.70 4.52
C VAL A 175 -6.30 -4.01 4.23
N LEU A 176 -6.30 -3.05 3.31
CA LEU A 176 -5.10 -2.33 2.91
C LEU A 176 -5.01 -1.01 3.67
N ILE A 177 -3.92 -0.82 4.42
CA ILE A 177 -3.69 0.37 5.24
C ILE A 177 -2.73 1.32 4.50
N PRO A 178 -3.04 2.64 4.44
CA PRO A 178 -2.19 3.62 3.74
C PRO A 178 -0.86 3.89 4.48
N PRO A 179 0.11 4.56 3.83
CA PRO A 179 1.43 4.85 4.41
C PRO A 179 1.45 5.95 5.48
N TYR A 180 0.38 6.75 5.60
CA TYR A 180 0.24 7.88 6.52
C TYR A 180 -0.40 7.51 7.86
#